data_AF-A0A1Q5N7E4-F1
#
_entry.id   AF-A0A1Q5N7E4-F1
#
_cell.length_a   1.000
_cell.length_b   1.000
_cell.length_c   1.000
_cell.angle_alpha   90.00
_cell.angle_beta   90.00
_cell.angle_gamma   90.00
#
_symmetry.space_group_name_H-M   'P 1'
#
loop_
_entity.id
_entity.type
_entity.pdbx_description
1 polymer ?
#
loop_
_entity_poly.entity_id
_entity_poly.type
_entity_poly.pdbx_seq_one_letter_code
_entity_poly.pdbx_strand_id
1 'polypeptide(L)'
;MTSGEMSRLLAAVRRGRVLSVTGALRGPRSVLVREIARRLASNFYDGVAAIAFDPDHGGYGVRELTAELGCVPGMPFLPCGTANAASWLAERDMLLVLDGTEELHPDAAAWLRGLLDVAPGVRILAAGRSPLGFEQERVHRL
;
A
#
# COMPACT_ATOMS: atom_id res chain seq x y z
N MET A 1 -7.97 -15.64 -11.41
CA MET A 1 -7.47 -14.42 -12.06
C MET A 1 -6.66 -14.87 -13.26
N THR A 2 -7.01 -14.40 -14.45
CA THR A 2 -6.34 -14.75 -15.71
C THR A 2 -4.96 -14.10 -15.77
N SER A 3 -4.03 -14.69 -16.52
CA SER A 3 -2.67 -14.13 -16.73
C SER A 3 -2.70 -12.69 -17.28
N GLY A 4 -3.75 -12.36 -18.06
CA GLY A 4 -3.96 -11.02 -18.63
C GLY A 4 -4.33 -9.95 -17.60
N GLU A 5 -5.17 -10.28 -16.60
CA GLU A 5 -5.55 -9.35 -15.52
C GLU A 5 -4.34 -8.98 -14.66
N MET A 6 -3.55 -9.99 -14.28
CA MET A 6 -2.31 -9.79 -13.52
C MET A 6 -1.33 -8.88 -14.28
N SER A 7 -1.14 -9.12 -15.58
CA SER A 7 -0.23 -8.31 -16.40
C SER A 7 -0.66 -6.84 -16.47
N ARG A 8 -1.97 -6.58 -16.53
CA ARG A 8 -2.53 -5.21 -16.51
C ARG A 8 -2.32 -4.52 -15.17
N LEU A 9 -2.53 -5.23 -14.05
CA LEU A 9 -2.26 -4.73 -12.71
C LEU A 9 -0.78 -4.37 -12.53
N LEU A 10 0.13 -5.26 -12.91
CA LEU A 10 1.57 -5.01 -12.84
C LEU A 10 1.96 -3.79 -13.69
N ALA A 11 1.44 -3.67 -14.90
CA ALA A 11 1.65 -2.50 -15.75
C ALA A 11 1.06 -1.20 -15.14
N ALA A 12 -0.07 -1.29 -14.45
CA ALA A 12 -0.68 -0.15 -13.78
C ALA A 12 0.16 0.33 -12.59
N VAL A 13 0.70 -0.57 -11.76
CA VAL A 13 1.62 -0.20 -10.66
C VAL A 13 2.90 0.43 -11.21
N ARG A 14 3.39 0.00 -12.37
CA ARG A 14 4.58 0.61 -13.00
C ARG A 14 4.33 2.00 -13.55
N ARG A 15 3.09 2.32 -13.94
CA ARG A 15 2.72 3.58 -14.62
C ARG A 15 2.20 4.66 -13.67
N GLY A 16 1.87 4.32 -12.43
CA GLY A 16 1.33 5.23 -11.43
C GLY A 16 1.98 5.04 -10.07
N ARG A 17 1.92 6.06 -9.23
CA ARG A 17 2.44 5.97 -7.86
C ARG A 17 1.43 5.39 -6.88
N VAL A 18 0.15 5.48 -7.22
CA VAL A 18 -0.95 4.97 -6.39
C VAL A 18 -1.88 4.16 -7.28
N LEU A 19 -2.08 2.90 -6.91
CA LEU A 19 -3.05 2.01 -7.55
C LEU A 19 -4.02 1.52 -6.50
N SER A 20 -5.31 1.79 -6.70
CA SER A 20 -6.38 1.24 -5.88
C SER A 20 -7.13 0.16 -6.62
N VAL A 21 -7.03 -1.05 -6.11
CA VAL A 21 -7.76 -2.22 -6.58
C VAL A 21 -9.08 -2.29 -5.82
N THR A 22 -10.17 -2.05 -6.54
CA THR A 22 -11.51 -2.00 -5.97
C THR A 22 -12.39 -3.09 -6.59
N GLY A 23 -13.46 -3.48 -5.90
CA GLY A 23 -14.45 -4.43 -6.42
C GLY A 23 -14.43 -5.80 -5.74
N ALA A 24 -15.37 -6.66 -6.17
CA ALA A 24 -15.54 -8.00 -5.62
C ALA A 24 -14.44 -8.91 -6.17
N LEU A 25 -13.33 -9.02 -5.44
CA LEU A 25 -12.28 -9.96 -5.80
C LEU A 25 -12.87 -11.38 -5.79
N ARG A 26 -12.68 -12.11 -6.90
CA ARG A 26 -13.20 -13.49 -7.09
C ARG A 26 -12.56 -14.53 -6.15
N GLY A 27 -11.75 -14.08 -5.18
CA GLY A 27 -11.05 -14.87 -4.17
C GLY A 27 -10.64 -13.97 -3.00
N PRO A 28 -9.92 -14.49 -2.00
CA PRO A 28 -9.52 -13.69 -0.85
C PRO A 28 -8.65 -12.51 -1.33
N ARG A 29 -9.08 -11.28 -1.05
CA ARG A 29 -8.40 -10.04 -1.43
C ARG A 29 -6.90 -10.11 -1.09
N SER A 30 -6.63 -10.58 0.12
CA SER A 30 -5.30 -10.79 0.68
C SER A 30 -4.40 -11.73 -0.11
N VAL A 31 -4.95 -12.75 -0.76
CA VAL A 31 -4.17 -13.67 -1.60
C VAL A 31 -3.72 -12.97 -2.88
N LEU A 32 -4.62 -12.23 -3.53
CA LEU A 32 -4.31 -11.53 -4.78
C LEU A 32 -3.32 -10.40 -4.55
N VAL A 33 -3.55 -9.61 -3.51
CA VAL A 33 -2.71 -8.48 -3.14
C VAL A 33 -1.29 -8.95 -2.78
N ARG A 34 -1.16 -10.03 -2.01
CA ARG A 34 0.13 -10.62 -1.65
C ARG A 34 0.86 -11.24 -2.84
N GLU A 35 0.14 -11.83 -3.79
CA GLU A 35 0.74 -12.34 -5.02
C GLU A 35 1.25 -11.20 -5.91
N ILE A 36 0.52 -10.09 -6.02
CA ILE A 36 0.97 -8.88 -6.72
C ILE A 36 2.22 -8.31 -6.03
N ALA A 37 2.19 -8.18 -4.71
CA ALA A 37 3.32 -7.73 -3.89
C ALA A 37 4.57 -8.57 -4.16
N ARG A 38 4.44 -9.90 -4.10
CA ARG A 38 5.55 -10.84 -4.35
C ARG A 38 6.13 -10.69 -5.75
N ARG A 39 5.30 -10.56 -6.78
CA ARG A 39 5.74 -10.40 -8.18
C ARG A 39 6.40 -9.06 -8.45
N LEU A 40 6.01 -8.03 -7.70
CA LEU A 40 6.59 -6.71 -7.83
C LEU A 40 7.83 -6.51 -6.97
N ALA A 41 8.07 -7.35 -5.96
CA ALA A 41 9.15 -7.14 -5.01
C ALA A 41 10.53 -7.01 -5.64
N SER A 42 10.81 -7.73 -6.73
CA SER A 42 12.10 -7.61 -7.45
C SER A 42 12.27 -6.29 -8.21
N ASN A 43 11.23 -5.46 -8.32
CA ASN A 43 11.28 -4.17 -9.03
C ASN A 43 11.57 -2.98 -8.11
N PHE A 44 11.62 -3.19 -6.80
CA PHE A 44 11.80 -2.14 -5.80
C PHE A 44 13.06 -2.42 -5.01
N TYR A 45 14.00 -1.48 -4.99
CA TYR A 45 15.33 -1.69 -4.38
C TYR A 45 15.25 -2.00 -2.88
N ASP A 46 14.36 -1.30 -2.19
CA ASP A 46 14.16 -1.44 -0.74
C ASP A 46 13.05 -2.46 -0.41
N GLY A 47 12.43 -3.07 -1.41
CA GLY A 47 11.46 -4.16 -1.25
C GLY A 47 10.01 -3.72 -1.10
N VAL A 48 9.22 -4.56 -0.43
CA VAL A 48 7.75 -4.43 -0.35
C VAL A 48 7.27 -4.61 1.08
N ALA A 49 6.45 -3.67 1.54
CA ALA A 49 5.75 -3.75 2.80
C ALA A 49 4.28 -4.03 2.57
N ALA A 50 3.81 -5.19 3.03
CA ALA A 50 2.41 -5.58 2.90
C ALA A 50 1.73 -5.61 4.26
N ILE A 51 0.70 -4.77 4.41
CA ILE A 51 -0.12 -4.63 5.61
C ILE A 51 -1.52 -5.09 5.25
N ALA A 52 -2.04 -6.01 6.06
CA ALA A 52 -3.43 -6.44 5.99
C ALA A 52 -4.14 -5.92 7.22
N PHE A 53 -5.05 -4.97 7.01
CA PHE A 53 -5.84 -4.38 8.07
C PHE A 53 -6.89 -5.38 8.56
N ASP A 54 -6.87 -5.60 9.87
CA ASP A 54 -7.88 -6.40 10.55
C ASP A 54 -9.16 -5.57 10.74
N PRO A 55 -10.32 -6.00 10.18
CA PRO A 55 -11.60 -5.31 10.37
C PRO A 55 -12.06 -5.26 11.84
N ASP A 56 -11.59 -6.17 12.69
CA ASP A 56 -11.95 -6.19 14.10
C ASP A 56 -11.08 -5.23 14.96
N HIS A 57 -10.09 -4.56 14.35
CA HIS A 57 -9.21 -3.61 15.04
C HIS A 57 -9.89 -2.27 15.39
N GLY A 58 -10.98 -1.93 14.70
CA GLY A 58 -11.70 -0.67 14.91
C GLY A 58 -11.09 0.55 14.21
N GLY A 59 -10.26 0.32 13.18
CA GLY A 59 -9.68 1.34 12.31
C GLY A 59 -8.21 1.66 12.58
N TYR A 60 -7.50 2.09 11.54
CA TYR A 60 -6.06 2.33 11.54
C TYR A 60 -5.76 3.81 11.30
N GLY A 61 -5.30 4.50 12.35
CA GLY A 61 -4.77 5.85 12.28
C GLY A 61 -3.30 5.88 11.86
N VAL A 62 -2.69 7.07 11.88
CA VAL A 62 -1.27 7.23 11.52
C VAL A 62 -0.35 6.40 12.42
N ARG A 63 -0.67 6.30 13.71
CA ARG A 63 0.16 5.58 14.69
C ARG A 63 0.13 4.08 14.45
N GLU A 64 -1.04 3.52 14.21
CA GLU A 64 -1.26 2.11 13.94
C GLU A 64 -0.61 1.74 12.60
N LEU A 65 -0.82 2.55 11.56
CA LEU A 65 -0.20 2.33 10.25
C LEU A 65 1.34 2.35 10.31
N THR A 66 1.93 3.32 11.03
CA THR A 66 3.39 3.39 11.17
C THR A 66 3.95 2.26 12.02
N ALA A 67 3.20 1.78 13.03
CA ALA A 67 3.58 0.60 13.80
C ALA A 67 3.56 -0.67 12.93
N GLU A 68 2.50 -0.88 12.14
CA GLU A 68 2.40 -2.01 11.20
C GLU A 68 3.55 -2.00 10.18
N LEU A 69 3.90 -0.84 9.62
CA LEU A 69 5.06 -0.70 8.72
C LEU A 69 6.38 -1.09 9.39
N GLY A 70 6.55 -0.77 10.68
CA GLY A 70 7.74 -1.12 11.45
C GLY A 70 7.86 -2.62 11.79
N CYS A 71 6.76 -3.36 11.73
CA CYS A 71 6.70 -4.81 12.00
C CYS A 71 6.92 -5.66 10.74
N VAL A 72 6.98 -5.06 9.55
CA VAL A 72 7.16 -5.80 8.30
C VAL A 72 8.55 -6.45 8.26
N PRO A 73 8.66 -7.77 8.00
CA PRO A 73 9.94 -8.45 7.88
C PRO A 73 10.83 -7.83 6.79
N GLY A 74 12.07 -7.46 7.15
CA GLY A 74 13.02 -6.83 6.21
C GLY A 74 12.98 -5.29 6.21
N MET A 75 12.03 -4.67 6.92
CA MET A 75 12.11 -3.24 7.23
C MET A 75 13.05 -3.01 8.43
N PRO A 76 14.04 -2.11 8.33
CA PRO A 76 14.69 -1.55 9.50
C PRO A 76 13.63 -0.90 10.39
N PHE A 77 13.66 -1.22 11.69
CA PHE A 77 12.70 -0.78 12.70
C PHE A 77 12.37 0.72 12.53
N LEU A 78 11.20 1.04 11.98
CA LEU A 78 10.67 2.40 12.03
C LEU A 78 10.50 2.73 13.51
N PRO A 79 11.13 3.79 14.05
CA PRO A 79 10.96 4.13 15.45
C PRO A 79 9.48 4.41 15.69
N CYS A 80 8.86 3.55 16.51
CA CYS A 80 7.42 3.54 16.73
C CYS A 80 6.93 4.95 17.11
N GLY A 81 5.99 5.50 16.32
CA GLY A 81 5.16 6.62 16.73
C GLY A 81 5.75 8.04 16.62
N THR A 82 6.70 8.34 15.74
CA THR A 82 7.15 9.75 15.58
C THR A 82 7.33 10.19 14.13
N ALA A 83 7.23 11.51 13.93
CA ALA A 83 7.22 12.29 12.69
C ALA A 83 8.29 11.96 11.62
N ASN A 84 9.19 11.02 11.87
CA ASN A 84 10.30 10.67 11.01
C ASN A 84 10.01 9.49 10.05
N ALA A 85 8.86 8.82 10.17
CA ALA A 85 8.50 7.72 9.27
C ALA A 85 8.42 8.16 7.80
N ALA A 86 7.87 9.37 7.55
CA ALA A 86 7.81 9.94 6.20
C ALA A 86 9.21 10.29 5.67
N SER A 87 10.07 10.89 6.51
CA SER A 87 11.46 11.20 6.15
C SER A 87 12.29 9.96 5.88
N TRP A 88 12.07 8.89 6.64
CA TRP A 88 12.74 7.61 6.42
C TRP A 88 12.33 6.96 5.09
N LEU A 89 11.04 7.00 4.78
CA LEU A 89 10.50 6.52 3.50
C LEU A 89 10.85 7.44 2.32
N ALA A 90 11.20 8.70 2.57
CA ALA A 90 11.50 9.70 1.54
C ALA A 90 12.62 9.27 0.58
N GLU A 91 13.63 8.58 1.11
CA GLU A 91 14.83 8.17 0.38
C GLU A 91 14.74 6.73 -0.18
N ARG A 92 13.57 6.08 -0.09
CA ARG A 92 13.39 4.65 -0.36
C ARG A 92 12.62 4.40 -1.67
N ASP A 93 13.00 3.35 -2.38
CA ASP A 93 12.24 2.82 -3.53
C ASP A 93 11.51 1.55 -3.09
N MET A 94 10.26 1.73 -2.65
CA MET A 94 9.44 0.68 -2.04
C MET A 94 8.01 0.64 -2.55
N LEU A 95 7.40 -0.54 -2.47
CA LEU A 95 5.96 -0.71 -2.62
C LEU A 95 5.31 -0.89 -1.25
N LEU A 96 4.38 -0.01 -0.90
CA LEU A 96 3.46 -0.18 0.21
C LEU A 96 2.19 -0.84 -0.30
N VAL A 97 1.82 -1.95 0.31
CA VAL A 97 0.66 -2.74 -0.08
C VAL A 97 -0.31 -2.73 1.09
N LEU A 98 -1.47 -2.10 0.89
CA LEU A 98 -2.47 -1.86 1.92
C LEU A 98 -3.72 -2.68 1.57
N ASP A 99 -3.96 -3.76 2.30
CA ASP A 99 -5.12 -4.62 2.13
C ASP A 99 -6.15 -4.33 3.22
N GLY A 100 -7.33 -3.86 2.83
CA GLY A 100 -8.41 -3.52 3.73
C GLY A 100 -8.55 -2.04 4.03
N THR A 101 -8.35 -1.19 3.03
CA THR A 101 -8.38 0.28 3.20
C THR A 101 -9.74 0.84 3.64
N GLU A 102 -10.76 0.01 3.86
CA GLU A 102 -11.99 0.44 4.53
C GLU A 102 -11.77 0.76 6.01
N GLU A 103 -10.77 0.12 6.64
CA GLU A 103 -10.38 0.37 8.02
C GLU A 103 -9.41 1.56 8.14
N LEU A 104 -8.96 2.12 7.00
CA LEU A 104 -8.00 3.22 7.02
C LEU A 104 -8.69 4.53 7.36
N HIS A 105 -8.21 5.15 8.43
CA HIS A 105 -8.81 6.37 8.95
C HIS A 105 -8.37 7.59 8.12
N PRO A 106 -9.18 8.67 8.03
CA PRO A 106 -8.90 9.78 7.11
C PRO A 106 -7.56 10.50 7.37
N ASP A 107 -7.13 10.55 8.62
CA ASP A 107 -5.83 11.07 9.05
C ASP A 107 -4.66 10.23 8.52
N ALA A 108 -4.79 8.90 8.54
CA ALA A 108 -3.81 7.99 7.97
C ALA A 108 -3.73 8.13 6.44
N ALA A 109 -4.88 8.29 5.76
CA ALA A 109 -4.92 8.56 4.33
C ALA A 109 -4.26 9.91 3.98
N ALA A 110 -4.48 10.96 4.78
CA ALA A 110 -3.81 12.24 4.61
C ALA A 110 -2.29 12.15 4.81
N TRP A 111 -1.84 11.36 5.79
CA TRP A 111 -0.42 11.09 6.00
C TRP A 111 0.22 10.35 4.82
N LEU A 112 -0.45 9.32 4.29
CA LEU A 112 0.01 8.60 3.08
C LEU A 112 0.11 9.52 1.86
N ARG A 113 -0.82 10.47 1.73
CA ARG A 113 -0.76 11.48 0.67
C ARG A 113 0.47 12.38 0.81
N GLY A 114 0.72 12.91 2.02
CA GLY A 114 1.92 13.72 2.29
C GLY A 114 3.22 12.92 2.12
N LEU A 115 3.19 11.62 2.44
CA LEU A 115 4.30 10.71 2.17
C LEU A 115 4.63 10.64 0.67
N LEU A 116 3.63 10.57 -0.20
CA LEU A 116 3.86 10.55 -1.64
C LEU A 116 4.54 11.84 -2.11
N ASP A 117 4.27 12.99 -1.51
CA ASP A 117 4.90 14.26 -1.89
C ASP A 117 6.40 14.28 -1.55
N VAL A 118 6.81 13.66 -0.44
CA VAL A 118 8.22 13.65 0.02
C VAL A 118 9.01 12.43 -0.43
N ALA A 119 8.33 11.33 -0.81
CA ALA A 119 8.96 10.03 -1.09
C ALA A 119 8.74 9.57 -2.54
N PRO A 120 9.41 10.15 -3.55
CA PRO A 120 9.16 9.86 -4.96
C PRO A 120 9.35 8.39 -5.36
N GLY A 121 10.22 7.65 -4.65
CA GLY A 121 10.44 6.21 -4.86
C GLY A 121 9.35 5.32 -4.27
N VAL A 122 8.54 5.84 -3.34
CA VAL A 122 7.45 5.07 -2.72
C VAL A 122 6.24 5.03 -3.65
N ARG A 123 5.71 3.81 -3.79
CA ARG A 123 4.45 3.52 -4.48
C ARG A 123 3.48 2.83 -3.54
N ILE A 124 2.18 3.05 -3.75
CA ILE A 124 1.10 2.50 -2.93
C ILE A 124 0.20 1.63 -3.81
N LEU A 125 -0.02 0.39 -3.39
CA LEU A 125 -1.05 -0.51 -3.86
C LEU A 125 -2.10 -0.67 -2.76
N ALA A 126 -3.23 0.01 -2.91
CA ALA A 126 -4.36 -0.12 -2.01
C ALA A 126 -5.36 -1.15 -2.54
N ALA A 127 -5.92 -1.95 -1.66
CA ALA A 127 -6.97 -2.89 -1.98
C ALA A 127 -8.11 -2.74 -0.97
N GLY A 128 -9.31 -2.44 -1.46
CA GLY A 128 -10.43 -2.08 -0.62
C GLY A 128 -11.75 -2.09 -1.36
N ARG A 129 -12.83 -1.81 -0.64
CA ARG A 129 -14.16 -1.63 -1.27
C ARG A 129 -14.25 -0.34 -2.09
N SER A 130 -13.50 0.69 -1.69
CA SER A 130 -13.52 2.02 -2.28
C SER A 130 -12.09 2.50 -2.58
N PRO A 131 -11.91 3.41 -3.55
CA PRO A 131 -10.62 4.06 -3.80
C PRO A 131 -10.24 4.99 -2.64
N LEU A 132 -8.95 5.31 -2.51
CA LEU A 132 -8.40 6.24 -1.51
C LEU A 132 -8.71 7.71 -1.83
N GLY A 133 -9.01 8.04 -3.09
CA GLY A 133 -9.36 9.39 -3.52
C GLY A 133 -8.15 10.31 -3.72
N PHE A 134 -6.97 9.78 -4.06
CA PHE A 134 -5.78 10.61 -4.31
C PHE A 134 -5.77 11.15 -5.75
N GLU A 135 -5.25 12.35 -5.99
CA GLU A 135 -5.31 12.98 -7.33
C GLU A 135 -4.57 12.18 -8.42
N GLN A 136 -3.47 11.50 -8.06
CA GLN A 136 -2.69 10.65 -8.97
C GLN A 136 -3.06 9.16 -8.86
N GLU A 137 -4.18 8.86 -8.22
CA GLU A 137 -4.66 7.50 -8.04
C GLU A 137 -5.15 6.91 -9.36
N ARG A 138 -4.69 5.70 -9.66
CA ARG A 138 -5.30 4.87 -10.67
C ARG A 138 -6.24 3.89 -9.98
N VAL A 139 -7.49 3.84 -10.42
CA VAL A 139 -8.45 2.86 -9.91
C VAL A 139 -8.54 1.69 -10.88
N HIS A 140 -8.31 0.48 -10.38
CA HIS A 140 -8.49 -0.76 -11.11
C HIS A 140 -9.64 -1.55 -10.49
N ARG A 141 -10.76 -1.66 -11.20
CA ARG A 141 -11.90 -2.44 -10.75
C ARG A 141 -11.77 -3.88 -11.25
N LEU A 142 -11.86 -4.84 -10.34
CA LEU A 142 -11.92 -6.27 -10.62
C LEU A 142 -13.36 -6.79 -10.77
#